data_AF-A0A497ICM9-F1
#
_entry.id   AF-A0A497ICM9-F1
#
_cell.length_a   1.000
_cell.length_b   1.000
_cell.length_c   1.000
_cell.angle_alpha   90.00
_cell.angle_beta   90.00
_cell.angle_gamma   90.00
#
_symmetry.space_group_name_H-M   'P 1'
#
loop_
_entity.id
_entity.type
_entity.pdbx_description
1 polymer ?
#
loop_
_entity_poly.entity_id
_entity_poly.type
_entity_poly.pdbx_seq_one_letter_code
_entity_poly.pdbx_strand_id
1 'polypeptide(L)'
;MIAKPEWFAPRKFGWGLGIRTKEGWLYILSAFALIFAAAMLPYPEQYRPFAMGAVILFFLLDALSVMPKVYAKLDERERLHQLTAERNATFAAVVVLGGSILYYSTLPALGNETNKGVLVVCALTLLSMALAKGLTLMRMEHEESA
;
A
#
# COMPACT_ATOMS: atom_id res chain seq x y z
N MET A 1 -7.94 12.84 14.00
CA MET A 1 -7.30 11.64 13.42
C MET A 1 -6.92 10.73 14.56
N ILE A 2 -7.34 9.47 14.49
CA ILE A 2 -7.37 8.51 15.62
C ILE A 2 -6.00 7.87 15.82
N ALA A 3 -5.34 7.50 14.72
CA ALA A 3 -3.98 7.00 14.72
C ALA A 3 -3.00 8.02 15.33
N LYS A 4 -2.15 7.56 16.24
CA LYS A 4 -1.04 8.35 16.78
C LYS A 4 0.28 7.92 16.13
N PRO A 5 1.20 8.86 15.79
CA PRO A 5 2.50 8.54 15.19
C PRO A 5 3.37 7.61 16.04
N GLU A 6 3.23 7.65 17.36
CA GLU A 6 4.02 6.84 18.30
C GLU A 6 3.73 5.34 18.19
N TRP A 7 2.53 4.98 17.70
CA TRP A 7 2.11 3.59 17.53
C TRP A 7 2.77 2.90 16.34
N PHE A 8 3.37 3.69 15.45
CA PHE A 8 3.90 3.22 14.19
C PHE A 8 5.39 3.54 14.03
N ALA A 9 6.02 2.79 13.15
CA ALA A 9 7.40 2.97 12.71
C ALA A 9 7.47 2.98 11.17
N PRO A 10 8.51 3.60 10.59
CA PRO A 10 8.79 3.47 9.16
C PRO A 10 8.97 2.00 8.78
N ARG A 11 8.41 1.60 7.64
CA ARG A 11 8.49 0.21 7.19
C ARG A 11 9.67 0.01 6.25
N LYS A 12 10.59 -0.90 6.62
CA LYS A 12 11.74 -1.29 5.79
C LYS A 12 11.29 -2.10 4.56
N PHE A 13 10.40 -3.08 4.72
CA PHE A 13 9.89 -3.89 3.60
C PHE A 13 8.43 -3.59 3.26
N GLY A 14 8.16 -3.28 1.99
CA GLY A 14 6.81 -2.93 1.51
C GLY A 14 6.43 -1.47 1.72
N TRP A 15 5.17 -1.15 1.45
CA TRP A 15 4.62 0.21 1.55
C TRP A 15 3.84 0.41 2.87
N GLY A 16 3.78 1.65 3.33
CA GLY A 16 2.98 2.04 4.51
C GLY A 16 3.74 2.06 5.85
N LEU A 17 2.96 2.00 6.93
CA LEU A 17 3.42 2.08 8.32
C LEU A 17 3.66 0.69 8.91
N GLY A 18 4.79 0.51 9.62
CA GLY A 18 5.03 -0.63 10.50
C GLY A 18 4.39 -0.41 11.87
N ILE A 19 3.89 -1.47 12.50
CA ILE A 19 3.32 -1.38 13.85
C ILE A 19 4.45 -1.48 14.87
N ARG A 20 4.50 -0.55 15.82
CA ARG A 20 5.53 -0.53 16.87
C ARG A 20 4.98 -0.93 18.24
N THR A 21 3.76 -0.51 18.57
CA THR A 21 3.16 -0.67 19.90
C THR A 21 1.92 -1.56 19.91
N LYS A 22 1.49 -1.98 21.10
CA LYS A 22 0.22 -2.71 21.29
C LYS A 22 -0.99 -1.86 20.89
N GLU A 23 -0.95 -0.54 21.07
CA GLU A 23 -2.06 0.32 20.63
C GLU A 23 -2.16 0.38 19.11
N GLY A 24 -1.03 0.34 18.40
CA GLY A 24 -1.02 0.22 16.94
C GLY A 24 -1.68 -1.08 16.46
N TRP A 25 -1.45 -2.19 17.16
CA TRP A 25 -2.14 -3.46 16.89
C TRP A 25 -3.65 -3.36 17.15
N LEU A 26 -4.06 -2.79 18.28
CA LEU A 26 -5.47 -2.56 18.59
C LEU A 26 -6.14 -1.66 17.54
N TYR A 27 -5.45 -0.62 17.08
CA TYR A 27 -5.93 0.24 16.00
C TYR A 27 -6.16 -0.56 14.71
N ILE A 28 -5.19 -1.35 14.26
CA ILE A 28 -5.34 -2.16 13.04
C ILE A 28 -6.47 -3.20 13.19
N LEU A 29 -6.55 -3.88 14.34
CA LEU A 29 -7.62 -4.82 14.62
C LEU A 29 -8.99 -4.14 14.63
N SER A 30 -9.10 -2.94 15.19
CA SER A 30 -10.34 -2.16 15.18
C SER A 30 -10.75 -1.75 13.76
N ALA A 31 -9.79 -1.40 12.91
CA ALA A 31 -10.04 -1.08 11.51
C ALA A 31 -10.59 -2.30 10.76
N PHE A 32 -9.94 -3.47 10.92
CA PHE A 32 -10.45 -4.70 10.34
C PHE A 32 -11.83 -5.06 10.88
N ALA A 33 -12.04 -4.97 12.19
CA ALA A 33 -13.33 -5.26 12.82
C ALA A 33 -14.44 -4.38 12.24
N LEU A 34 -14.18 -3.08 12.01
CA LEU A 34 -15.15 -2.17 11.40
C LEU A 34 -15.40 -2.47 9.93
N ILE A 35 -14.38 -2.86 9.17
CA ILE A 35 -14.53 -3.30 7.77
C ILE A 35 -15.41 -4.57 7.72
N PHE A 36 -15.14 -5.56 8.57
CA PHE A 36 -15.95 -6.78 8.66
C PHE A 36 -17.37 -6.50 9.14
N ALA A 37 -17.53 -5.61 10.13
CA ALA A 37 -18.86 -5.19 10.59
C ALA A 37 -19.65 -4.52 9.45
N ALA A 38 -19.01 -3.62 8.69
CA ALA A 38 -19.63 -3.00 7.52
C ALA A 38 -20.05 -4.02 6.44
N ALA A 39 -19.28 -5.11 6.29
CA ALA A 39 -19.61 -6.19 5.35
C ALA A 39 -20.77 -7.09 5.83
N MET A 40 -20.90 -7.29 7.15
CA MET A 40 -21.88 -8.21 7.77
C MET A 40 -23.23 -7.56 8.08
N LEU A 41 -23.34 -6.23 7.99
CA LEU A 41 -24.61 -5.55 8.19
C LEU A 41 -25.64 -5.95 7.12
N PRO A 42 -26.92 -6.11 7.50
CA PRO A 42 -27.99 -6.56 6.61
C PRO A 42 -28.47 -5.43 5.67
N TYR A 43 -27.54 -4.81 4.95
CA TYR A 43 -27.84 -3.83 3.91
C TYR A 43 -28.17 -4.49 2.58
N PRO A 44 -28.94 -3.82 1.71
CA PRO A 44 -29.05 -4.21 0.31
C PRO A 44 -27.66 -4.31 -0.34
N GLU A 45 -27.44 -5.33 -1.17
CA GLU A 45 -26.12 -5.66 -1.74
C GLU A 45 -25.45 -4.47 -2.45
N GLN A 46 -26.24 -3.60 -3.07
CA GLN A 46 -25.77 -2.40 -3.74
C GLN A 46 -25.06 -1.39 -2.81
N TYR A 47 -25.42 -1.33 -1.52
CA TYR A 47 -24.88 -0.36 -0.56
C TYR A 47 -23.70 -0.91 0.25
N ARG A 48 -23.56 -2.23 0.34
CA ARG A 48 -22.45 -2.91 1.03
C ARG A 48 -21.06 -2.42 0.59
N PRO A 49 -20.73 -2.31 -0.73
CA PRO A 49 -19.42 -1.81 -1.14
C PRO A 49 -19.18 -0.34 -0.79
N PHE A 50 -20.23 0.49 -0.77
CA PHE A 50 -20.11 1.89 -0.35
C PHE A 50 -19.85 2.02 1.15
N ALA A 51 -20.54 1.23 1.98
CA ALA A 51 -20.31 1.21 3.42
C ALA A 51 -18.87 0.76 3.75
N MET A 52 -18.42 -0.33 3.13
CA MET A 52 -17.03 -0.80 3.28
C MET A 52 -16.03 0.22 2.77
N GLY A 53 -16.28 0.80 1.59
CA GLY A 53 -15.45 1.82 0.98
C GLY A 53 -15.31 3.07 1.85
N ALA A 54 -16.39 3.51 2.50
CA ALA A 54 -16.37 4.64 3.42
C ALA A 54 -15.48 4.38 4.65
N VAL A 55 -15.57 3.17 5.24
CA VAL A 55 -14.71 2.77 6.37
C VAL A 55 -13.24 2.70 5.94
N ILE A 56 -12.96 2.06 4.80
CA ILE A 56 -11.60 1.98 4.26
C ILE A 56 -11.04 3.38 4.00
N LEU A 57 -11.82 4.26 3.37
CA LEU A 57 -11.41 5.63 3.07
C LEU A 57 -11.11 6.42 4.34
N PHE A 58 -11.95 6.28 5.38
CA PHE A 58 -11.73 6.91 6.67
C PHE A 58 -10.38 6.49 7.28
N PHE A 59 -10.11 5.18 7.36
CA PHE A 59 -8.86 4.66 7.91
C PHE A 59 -7.64 4.98 7.03
N LEU A 60 -7.82 5.06 5.72
CA LEU A 60 -6.78 5.44 4.77
C LEU A 60 -6.38 6.91 4.96
N LEU A 61 -7.36 7.82 5.04
CA LEU A 61 -7.10 9.22 5.34
C LEU A 61 -6.42 9.37 6.71
N ASP A 62 -6.92 8.65 7.72
CA ASP A 62 -6.36 8.65 9.07
C ASP A 62 -4.87 8.26 9.07
N ALA A 63 -4.54 7.15 8.41
CA ALA A 63 -3.16 6.68 8.24
C ALA A 63 -2.29 7.67 7.45
N LEU A 64 -2.81 8.26 6.37
CA LEU A 64 -2.10 9.23 5.54
C LEU A 64 -1.72 10.50 6.30
N SER A 65 -2.48 10.90 7.32
CA SER A 65 -2.09 12.07 8.15
C SER A 65 -0.97 11.79 9.14
N VAL A 66 -0.82 10.53 9.51
CA VAL A 66 0.17 10.08 10.48
C VAL A 66 1.47 9.74 9.77
N MET A 67 1.39 9.23 8.55
CA MET A 67 2.54 8.79 7.77
C MET A 67 3.64 9.86 7.66
N PRO A 68 3.39 11.11 7.27
CA PRO A 68 4.42 12.15 7.25
C PRO A 68 5.08 12.38 8.61
N LYS A 69 4.31 12.30 9.70
CA LYS A 69 4.82 12.52 11.07
C LYS A 69 5.73 11.39 11.55
N VAL A 70 5.51 10.17 11.07
CA VAL A 70 6.35 9.00 11.36
C VAL A 70 7.65 9.10 10.55
N TYR A 71 7.54 9.42 9.27
CA TYR A 71 8.70 9.53 8.37
C TYR A 71 9.54 10.79 8.62
N ALA A 72 8.99 11.85 9.22
CA ALA A 72 9.74 13.04 9.61
C ALA A 72 10.77 12.78 10.74
N LYS A 73 10.67 11.66 11.46
CA LYS A 73 11.61 11.27 12.53
C LYS A 73 12.82 10.51 12.01
N LEU A 74 12.90 10.25 10.71
CA LEU A 74 14.04 9.60 10.09
C LEU A 74 15.22 10.55 10.06
N ASP A 75 16.40 9.97 10.22
CA ASP A 75 17.65 10.70 10.04
C ASP A 75 17.83 11.11 8.56
N GLU A 76 18.64 12.13 8.28
CA GLU A 76 18.84 12.63 6.91
C GLU A 76 19.27 11.52 5.94
N ARG A 77 20.16 10.63 6.40
CA ARG A 77 20.63 9.47 5.64
C ARG A 77 19.50 8.48 5.33
N GLU A 78 18.76 8.07 6.35
CA GLU A 78 17.65 7.12 6.19
C GLU A 78 16.55 7.68 5.28
N ARG A 79 16.34 9.00 5.35
CA ARG A 79 15.40 9.71 4.48
C ARG A 79 15.83 9.66 3.01
N LEU A 80 17.12 9.87 2.70
CA LEU A 80 17.63 9.76 1.33
C LEU A 80 17.50 8.34 0.78
N HIS A 81 17.77 7.33 1.61
CA HIS A 81 17.61 5.93 1.25
C HIS A 81 16.14 5.60 0.94
N GLN A 82 15.23 6.03 1.80
CA GLN A 82 13.81 5.81 1.56
C GLN A 82 13.29 6.55 0.33
N LEU A 83 13.72 7.80 0.10
CA LEU A 83 13.34 8.54 -1.12
C LEU A 83 13.80 7.81 -2.39
N THR A 84 15.02 7.27 -2.39
CA THR A 84 15.55 6.51 -3.53
C THR A 84 14.76 5.21 -3.75
N ALA A 85 14.44 4.50 -2.65
CA ALA A 85 13.65 3.28 -2.71
C ALA A 85 12.20 3.52 -3.14
N GLU A 86 11.58 4.62 -2.70
CA GLU A 86 10.23 5.02 -3.12
C GLU A 86 10.19 5.43 -4.59
N ARG A 87 11.19 6.18 -5.08
CA ARG A 87 11.32 6.49 -6.50
C ARG A 87 11.36 5.22 -7.35
N ASN A 88 12.20 4.26 -6.98
CA ASN A 88 12.33 2.99 -7.71
C ASN A 88 11.03 2.17 -7.67
N ALA A 89 10.34 2.15 -6.52
CA ALA A 89 9.04 1.51 -6.39
C ALA A 89 7.99 2.16 -7.31
N THR A 90 7.94 3.49 -7.38
CA THR A 90 7.03 4.20 -8.28
C THR A 90 7.35 3.90 -9.75
N PHE A 91 8.62 3.85 -10.14
CA PHE A 91 9.00 3.43 -11.50
C PHE A 91 8.53 2.00 -11.81
N ALA A 92 8.72 1.06 -10.89
CA ALA A 92 8.22 -0.31 -11.06
C ALA A 92 6.70 -0.35 -11.21
N ALA A 93 5.96 0.48 -10.47
CA ALA A 93 4.51 0.60 -10.61
C ALA A 93 4.12 1.10 -12.00
N VAL A 94 4.75 2.18 -12.48
CA VAL A 94 4.48 2.78 -13.79
C VAL A 94 4.75 1.79 -14.92
N VAL A 95 5.85 1.04 -14.85
CA VAL A 95 6.19 0.02 -15.86
C VAL A 95 5.13 -1.08 -15.91
N VAL A 96 4.73 -1.61 -14.75
CA VAL A 96 3.71 -2.67 -14.70
C VAL A 96 2.34 -2.17 -15.17
N LEU A 97 1.92 -0.98 -14.73
CA LEU A 97 0.65 -0.39 -15.16
C LEU A 97 0.64 -0.07 -16.65
N GLY A 98 1.71 0.56 -17.16
CA GLY A 98 1.87 0.86 -18.59
C GLY A 98 1.89 -0.40 -19.45
N GLY A 99 2.65 -1.42 -19.02
CA GLY A 99 2.68 -2.72 -19.69
C GLY A 99 1.32 -3.43 -19.66
N SER A 100 0.60 -3.34 -18.55
CA SER A 100 -0.76 -3.89 -18.44
C SER A 100 -1.72 -3.20 -19.40
N ILE A 101 -1.68 -1.86 -19.50
CA ILE A 101 -2.52 -1.11 -20.46
C ILE A 101 -2.24 -1.56 -21.89
N LEU A 102 -0.97 -1.69 -22.29
CA LEU A 102 -0.58 -2.16 -23.62
C LEU A 102 -1.00 -3.61 -23.87
N TYR A 103 -0.94 -4.46 -22.86
CA TYR A 103 -1.39 -5.85 -22.96
C TYR A 103 -2.92 -5.93 -23.14
N TYR A 104 -3.69 -5.25 -22.28
CA TYR A 104 -5.15 -5.27 -22.37
C TYR A 104 -5.71 -4.56 -23.61
N SER A 105 -4.96 -3.62 -24.21
CA SER A 105 -5.38 -2.98 -25.46
C SER A 105 -5.26 -3.88 -26.69
N THR A 106 -4.42 -4.93 -26.64
CA THR A 106 -4.21 -5.86 -27.76
C THR A 106 -5.05 -7.13 -27.67
N LEU A 107 -5.57 -7.48 -26.48
CA LEU A 107 -6.42 -8.66 -26.27
C LEU A 107 -7.73 -8.70 -27.09
N PRO A 108 -8.47 -7.59 -27.30
CA PRO A 108 -9.66 -7.61 -28.15
C PRO A 108 -9.35 -7.98 -29.60
N ALA A 109 -8.15 -7.66 -30.10
CA ALA A 109 -7.71 -8.03 -31.44
C ALA A 109 -7.38 -9.54 -31.57
N LEU A 110 -7.20 -10.23 -30.44
CA LEU A 110 -6.90 -11.65 -30.37
C LEU A 110 -8.14 -12.52 -30.08
N GLY A 111 -9.34 -11.94 -30.04
CA GLY A 111 -10.60 -12.66 -29.82
C GLY A 111 -10.82 -13.15 -28.38
N ASN A 112 -10.03 -12.66 -27.42
CA ASN A 112 -10.20 -13.00 -26.00
C ASN A 112 -11.17 -12.03 -25.31
N GLU A 113 -12.11 -12.56 -24.53
CA GLU A 113 -13.01 -11.73 -23.73
C GLU A 113 -12.27 -11.03 -22.58
N THR A 114 -12.43 -9.71 -22.51
CA THR A 114 -11.73 -8.77 -21.62
C THR A 114 -12.27 -8.78 -20.18
N ASN A 115 -12.60 -9.93 -19.62
CA ASN A 115 -13.22 -9.99 -18.30
C ASN A 115 -12.21 -10.38 -17.19
N LYS A 116 -11.97 -9.42 -16.28
CA LYS A 116 -11.45 -9.58 -14.90
C LYS A 116 -9.93 -9.70 -14.68
N GLY A 117 -9.15 -8.92 -15.43
CA GLY A 117 -7.71 -8.76 -15.16
C GLY A 117 -7.34 -7.74 -14.06
N VAL A 118 -8.25 -6.84 -13.69
CA VAL A 118 -7.93 -5.66 -12.85
C VAL A 118 -7.32 -6.03 -11.50
N LEU A 119 -7.86 -7.06 -10.83
CA LEU A 119 -7.31 -7.52 -9.56
C LEU A 119 -5.89 -8.09 -9.70
N VAL A 120 -5.61 -8.79 -10.80
CA VAL A 120 -4.28 -9.33 -11.09
C VAL A 120 -3.29 -8.21 -11.37
N VAL A 121 -3.70 -7.20 -12.15
CA VAL A 121 -2.88 -6.00 -12.39
C VAL A 121 -2.57 -5.30 -11.08
N CYS A 122 -3.58 -5.02 -10.25
CA CYS A 122 -3.38 -4.38 -8.96
C CYS A 122 -2.43 -5.20 -8.06
N ALA A 123 -2.59 -6.52 -8.00
CA ALA A 123 -1.71 -7.39 -7.23
C ALA A 123 -0.27 -7.36 -7.75
N LEU A 124 -0.07 -7.43 -9.07
CA LEU A 124 1.25 -7.35 -9.70
C LEU A 124 1.92 -6.01 -9.48
N THR A 125 1.17 -4.91 -9.55
CA THR A 125 1.69 -3.56 -9.27
C THR A 125 2.13 -3.43 -7.82
N LEU A 126 1.32 -3.88 -6.86
CA LEU A 126 1.69 -3.83 -5.44
C LEU A 126 2.92 -4.70 -5.13
N LEU A 127 3.00 -5.87 -5.75
CA LEU A 127 4.11 -6.80 -5.58
C LEU A 127 5.40 -6.23 -6.20
N SER A 128 5.34 -5.66 -7.40
CA SER A 128 6.51 -5.04 -8.05
C SER A 128 7.04 -3.85 -7.25
N MET A 129 6.14 -3.02 -6.70
CA MET A 129 6.52 -1.92 -5.80
C MET A 129 7.23 -2.42 -4.54
N ALA A 130 6.67 -3.44 -3.88
CA ALA A 130 7.23 -4.00 -2.66
C ALA A 130 8.63 -4.61 -2.90
N LEU A 131 8.80 -5.34 -4.01
CA LEU A 131 10.09 -5.91 -4.40
C LEU A 131 11.11 -4.84 -4.75
N ALA A 132 10.76 -3.87 -5.60
CA ALA A 132 11.67 -2.81 -6.00
C ALA A 132 12.17 -2.00 -4.81
N LYS A 133 11.27 -1.66 -3.88
CA LYS A 133 11.62 -0.97 -2.64
C LYS A 133 12.54 -1.82 -1.76
N GLY A 134 12.16 -3.08 -1.50
CA GLY A 134 12.92 -3.99 -0.64
C GLY A 134 14.33 -4.26 -1.18
N LEU A 135 14.46 -4.55 -2.48
CA LEU A 135 15.74 -4.76 -3.14
C LEU A 135 16.64 -3.52 -3.08
N THR A 136 16.08 -2.33 -3.31
CA THR A 136 16.84 -1.07 -3.25
C THR A 136 17.39 -0.85 -1.84
N LEU A 137 16.56 -1.05 -0.80
CA LEU A 137 16.99 -0.87 0.59
C LEU A 137 18.04 -1.90 1.02
N MET A 138 17.87 -3.18 0.68
CA MET A 138 18.86 -4.21 0.98
C MET A 138 20.22 -3.94 0.33
N ARG A 139 20.21 -3.46 -0.92
CA ARG A 139 21.44 -3.08 -1.62
C ARG A 139 22.17 -1.94 -0.91
N MET A 140 21.44 -0.88 -0.53
CA MET A 140 22.02 0.26 0.16
C MET A 140 22.53 -0.11 1.56
N GLU A 141 21.83 -0.98 2.30
CA GLU A 141 22.33 -1.49 3.58
C GLU A 141 23.61 -2.34 3.40
N HIS A 142 23.70 -3.13 2.32
CA HIS A 142 24.88 -3.96 2.05
C HIS A 142 26.11 -3.14 1.61
N GLU A 143 25.93 -2.10 0.79
CA GLU A 143 26.99 -1.17 0.38
C GLU A 143 27.60 -0.41 1.57
N GLU A 144 26.91 -0.35 2.71
CA GLU A 144 27.39 0.31 3.94
C GLU A 144 28.15 -0.60 4.90
N SER A 145 28.00 -1.92 4.74
CA SER A 145 28.66 -2.93 5.58
C SER A 145 29.99 -3.43 5.02
N ALA A 146 30.36 -2.97 3.81
CA ALA A 146 31.58 -3.31 3.09
C ALA A 146 32.58 -2.14 3.12
#